data_AF-A0A7K4QL31-F1
#
_entry.id   AF-A0A7K4QL31-F1
#
_cell.length_a   1.000
_cell.length_b   1.000
_cell.length_c   1.000
_cell.angle_alpha   90.00
_cell.angle_beta   90.00
_cell.angle_gamma   90.00
#
_symmetry.space_group_name_H-M   'P 1'
#
loop_
_entity.id
_entity.type
_entity.pdbx_description
1 polymer ?
#
loop_
_entity_poly.entity_id
_entity_poly.type
_entity_poly.pdbx_seq_one_letter_code
_entity_poly.pdbx_strand_id
1 'polypeptide(L)'
;LLFQVLIFSWDGTVSLMNTDTSQTVYCFSTPPSHAVASPWQPVFTVDSVNSCLLLRGDEQQQDNKLAQSKASHSTIFLFDFNPLKEAFPREPDLPLKSLQNLPWFERCNVFLRDRQQSPLGLEEPKYWSRLKARAAAMDKKKQKVKGQKKQ
;
A
#
# COMPACT_ATOMS: atom_id res chain seq x y z
N LEU A 1 17.95 -3.41 -22.77
CA LEU A 1 17.09 -2.25 -22.45
C LEU A 1 15.91 -2.83 -21.70
N LEU A 2 15.86 -2.66 -20.38
CA LEU A 2 14.68 -3.05 -19.60
C LEU A 2 13.67 -1.91 -19.75
N PHE A 3 12.51 -2.18 -20.37
CA PHE A 3 11.45 -1.19 -20.45
C PHE A 3 10.57 -1.30 -19.19
N GLN A 4 10.24 -0.16 -18.60
CA GLN A 4 9.29 -0.09 -17.49
C GLN A 4 8.11 0.76 -17.97
N VAL A 5 6.90 0.31 -17.64
CA VAL A 5 5.68 0.98 -18.08
C VAL A 5 4.81 1.34 -16.87
N LEU A 6 4.29 2.57 -16.88
CA LEU A 6 3.27 3.02 -15.93
C LEU A 6 1.89 2.64 -16.49
N ILE A 7 1.11 1.93 -15.69
CA ILE A 7 -0.24 1.49 -16.02
C ILE A 7 -1.22 2.25 -15.14
N PHE A 8 -2.13 2.98 -15.77
CA PHE A 8 -3.23 3.70 -15.12
C PHE A 8 -4.51 2.91 -15.30
N SER A 9 -5.09 2.46 -14.19
CA SER A 9 -6.30 1.65 -14.16
C SER A 9 -7.54 2.49 -13.88
N TRP A 10 -8.71 2.00 -14.29
CA TRP A 10 -9.99 2.72 -14.11
C TRP A 10 -10.42 2.92 -12.66
N ASP A 11 -9.91 2.08 -11.75
CA ASP A 11 -10.10 2.21 -10.31
C ASP A 11 -9.22 3.31 -9.70
N GLY A 12 -8.44 4.04 -10.51
CA GLY A 12 -7.51 5.07 -10.07
C GLY A 12 -6.17 4.53 -9.59
N THR A 13 -5.96 3.21 -9.67
CA THR A 13 -4.69 2.58 -9.30
C THR A 13 -3.64 2.88 -10.36
N VAL A 14 -2.44 3.25 -9.93
CA VAL A 14 -1.28 3.44 -10.82
C VAL A 14 -0.24 2.41 -10.45
N SER A 15 0.31 1.70 -11.43
CA SER A 15 1.32 0.67 -11.17
C SER A 15 2.51 0.77 -12.12
N LEU A 16 3.70 0.41 -11.64
CA LEU A 16 4.91 0.30 -12.44
C LEU A 16 5.17 -1.17 -12.74
N MET A 17 5.17 -1.54 -14.02
CA MET A 17 5.40 -2.90 -14.48
C MET A 17 6.74 -3.02 -15.20
N ASN A 18 7.48 -4.07 -14.87
CA ASN A 18 8.64 -4.51 -15.63
C ASN A 18 8.15 -5.30 -16.86
N THR A 19 8.49 -4.85 -18.07
CA THR A 19 8.00 -5.49 -19.30
C THR A 19 8.70 -6.81 -19.62
N ASP A 20 9.89 -7.05 -19.08
CA ASP A 20 10.64 -8.28 -19.33
C ASP A 20 10.10 -9.44 -18.50
N THR A 21 9.65 -9.17 -17.28
CA THR A 21 9.06 -10.17 -16.38
C THR A 21 7.54 -10.17 -16.39
N SER A 22 6.91 -9.15 -16.99
CA SER A 22 5.46 -8.88 -16.91
C SER A 22 4.94 -8.80 -15.46
N GLN A 23 5.81 -8.40 -14.53
CA GLN A 23 5.46 -8.28 -13.11
C GLN A 23 5.36 -6.82 -12.70
N THR A 24 4.33 -6.53 -11.90
CA THR A 24 4.19 -5.25 -11.22
C THR A 24 5.22 -5.14 -10.10
N VAL A 25 6.09 -4.13 -10.19
CA VAL A 25 7.15 -3.86 -9.22
C VAL A 25 6.66 -2.89 -8.16
N TYR A 26 5.85 -1.89 -8.54
CA TYR A 26 5.27 -0.91 -7.62
C TYR A 26 3.79 -0.66 -7.88
N CYS A 27 3.07 -0.33 -6.82
CA CYS A 27 1.68 0.14 -6.86
C CYS A 27 1.59 1.45 -6.08
N PHE A 28 1.05 2.48 -6.72
CA PHE A 28 0.87 3.82 -6.18
C PHE A 28 -0.62 4.08 -6.01
N SER A 29 -0.99 4.66 -4.88
CA SER A 29 -2.37 4.96 -4.55
C SER A 29 -2.45 6.35 -3.93
N THR A 30 -3.37 7.16 -4.42
CA THR A 30 -3.71 8.44 -3.79
C THR A 30 -4.51 8.21 -2.50
N PRO A 31 -4.51 9.17 -1.55
CA PRO A 31 -5.39 9.10 -0.39
C PRO A 31 -6.86 9.01 -0.80
N PRO A 32 -7.76 8.43 0.01
CA PRO A 32 -9.17 8.25 -0.34
C PRO A 32 -9.94 9.53 -0.68
N SER A 33 -9.45 10.70 -0.26
CA SER A 33 -10.04 12.00 -0.62
C SER A 33 -9.67 12.47 -2.03
N HIS A 34 -8.75 11.81 -2.71
CA HIS A 34 -8.24 12.20 -4.02
C HIS A 34 -8.28 11.02 -4.99
N ALA A 35 -8.59 11.29 -6.25
CA ALA A 35 -8.44 10.34 -7.33
C ALA A 35 -7.46 10.88 -8.37
N VAL A 36 -6.70 9.97 -8.98
CA VAL A 36 -5.97 10.30 -10.19
C VAL A 36 -6.97 10.77 -11.25
N ALA A 37 -6.61 11.80 -12.00
CA ALA A 37 -7.40 12.23 -13.15
C ALA A 37 -7.69 11.03 -14.08
N SER A 38 -8.73 11.14 -14.92
CA SER A 38 -9.13 10.09 -15.87
C SER A 38 -7.92 9.33 -16.44
N PRO A 39 -7.90 7.99 -16.45
CA PRO A 39 -6.77 7.21 -16.97
C PRO A 39 -6.39 7.52 -18.42
N TRP A 40 -7.30 8.19 -19.15
CA TRP A 40 -7.10 8.67 -20.52
C TRP A 40 -6.31 9.99 -20.60
N GLN A 41 -6.20 10.73 -19.50
CA GLN A 41 -5.46 11.99 -19.38
C GLN A 41 -4.77 12.11 -18.00
N PRO A 42 -3.88 11.17 -17.64
CA PRO A 42 -3.15 11.26 -16.39
C PRO A 42 -2.14 12.42 -16.46
N VAL A 43 -2.02 13.19 -15.38
CA VAL A 43 -0.99 14.21 -15.25
C VAL A 43 0.07 13.69 -14.28
N PHE A 44 1.22 13.32 -14.83
CA PHE A 44 2.32 12.74 -14.08
C PHE A 44 3.67 13.13 -14.69
N THR A 45 4.73 13.03 -13.90
CA THR A 45 6.10 13.04 -14.38
C THR A 45 6.95 12.08 -13.56
N VAL A 46 7.95 11.49 -14.20
CA VAL A 46 8.91 10.61 -13.56
C VAL A 46 10.26 11.31 -13.56
N ASP A 47 10.83 11.48 -12.38
CA ASP A 47 12.18 11.99 -12.20
C ASP A 47 13.12 10.81 -11.98
N SER A 48 13.93 10.51 -13.00
CA SER A 48 14.92 9.43 -12.94
C SER A 48 16.13 9.77 -12.07
N VAL A 49 16.43 11.06 -11.85
CA VAL A 49 17.56 11.50 -11.04
C VAL A 49 17.23 11.31 -9.57
N ASN A 50 16.05 11.78 -9.15
CA ASN A 50 15.58 11.60 -7.77
C ASN A 50 14.85 10.27 -7.54
N SER A 51 14.70 9.45 -8.59
CA SER A 51 13.99 8.17 -8.54
C SER A 51 12.59 8.31 -7.92
N CYS A 52 11.79 9.24 -8.43
CA CYS A 52 10.44 9.47 -7.91
C CYS A 52 9.38 9.67 -9.01
N LEU A 53 8.14 9.37 -8.66
CA LEU A 53 6.94 9.64 -9.45
C LEU A 53 6.19 10.81 -8.81
N LEU A 54 5.94 11.85 -9.59
CA LEU A 54 4.98 12.90 -9.22
C LEU A 54 3.67 12.65 -9.96
N LEU A 55 2.58 12.60 -9.20
CA LEU A 55 1.26 12.25 -9.69
C LEU A 55 0.24 13.26 -9.20
N ARG A 56 -0.51 13.87 -10.11
CA ARG A 56 -1.65 14.72 -9.75
C ARG A 56 -2.82 13.85 -9.31
N GLY A 57 -3.36 14.15 -8.13
CA GLY A 57 -4.68 13.69 -7.72
C GLY A 57 -5.62 14.88 -7.55
N ASP A 58 -6.84 14.74 -8.04
CA ASP A 58 -7.91 15.71 -7.89
C ASP A 58 -8.79 15.33 -6.70
N GLU A 59 -9.17 16.31 -5.90
CA GLU A 59 -10.03 16.11 -4.74
C GLU A 59 -11.39 15.56 -5.20
N GLN A 60 -11.79 14.42 -4.63
CA GLN A 60 -13.12 13.86 -4.86
C GLN A 60 -14.15 14.71 -4.11
N GLN A 61 -15.07 15.33 -4.85
CA GLN A 61 -16.24 15.96 -4.26
C GLN A 61 -17.07 14.86 -3.58
N GLN A 62 -17.18 14.88 -2.25
CA GLN A 62 -18.12 14.00 -1.57
C GLN A 62 -19.54 14.36 -2.04
N ASP A 63 -20.34 13.34 -2.35
CA ASP A 63 -21.69 13.36 -2.96
C ASP A 63 -22.77 14.22 -2.27
N ASN A 64 -22.43 15.11 -1.32
CA ASN A 64 -23.41 15.73 -0.44
C ASN A 64 -23.46 17.27 -0.44
N LYS A 65 -22.88 17.97 -1.42
CA LYS A 65 -23.20 19.39 -1.61
C LYS A 65 -23.40 19.76 -3.08
N LEU A 66 -24.65 20.14 -3.36
CA LEU A 66 -25.14 20.86 -4.53
C LEU A 66 -24.02 21.59 -5.27
N ALA A 67 -23.84 21.22 -6.53
CA ALA A 67 -22.89 21.77 -7.48
C ALA A 67 -22.84 23.31 -7.41
N GLN A 68 -21.90 23.83 -6.64
CA GLN A 68 -21.36 25.17 -6.84
C GLN A 68 -19.97 24.97 -7.41
N SER A 69 -19.82 25.39 -8.67
CA SER A 69 -18.58 25.68 -9.38
C SER A 69 -17.44 26.05 -8.42
N LYS A 70 -16.73 25.05 -7.91
CA LYS A 70 -15.45 25.22 -7.23
C LYS A 70 -14.45 24.51 -8.12
N ALA A 71 -13.47 25.27 -8.58
CA ALA A 71 -12.33 24.72 -9.29
C ALA A 71 -11.83 23.50 -8.49
N SER A 72 -11.77 22.34 -9.13
CA SER A 72 -11.32 21.11 -8.49
C SER A 72 -9.96 21.37 -7.87
N HIS A 73 -9.85 21.25 -6.54
CA HIS A 73 -8.57 21.36 -5.88
C HIS A 73 -7.72 20.16 -6.27
N SER A 74 -6.54 20.42 -6.82
CA SER A 74 -5.61 19.39 -7.27
C SER A 74 -4.38 19.41 -6.38
N THR A 75 -3.94 18.22 -6.00
CA THR A 75 -2.76 18.00 -5.17
C THR A 75 -1.75 17.16 -5.95
N ILE A 76 -0.46 17.51 -5.86
CA ILE A 76 0.61 16.69 -6.42
C ILE A 76 1.14 15.76 -5.33
N PHE A 77 1.05 14.47 -5.56
CA PHE A 77 1.60 13.41 -4.72
C PHE A 77 2.99 13.02 -5.22
N LEU A 78 3.94 12.89 -4.31
CA LEU A 78 5.29 12.42 -4.59
C LEU A 78 5.46 11.01 -4.04
N PHE A 79 5.85 10.09 -4.91
CA PHE A 79 6.17 8.71 -4.57
C PHE A 79 7.65 8.46 -4.85
N ASP A 80 8.41 8.17 -3.80
CA ASP A 80 9.82 7.79 -3.92
C ASP A 80 9.93 6.29 -4.25
N PHE A 81 10.71 5.95 -5.28
CA PHE A 81 11.02 4.56 -5.62
C PHE A 81 12.10 3.96 -4.73
N ASN A 82 12.86 4.79 -4.01
CA ASN A 82 13.82 4.31 -3.05
C ASN A 82 13.07 3.53 -1.95
N PRO A 83 13.45 2.27 -1.70
CA PRO A 83 12.93 1.55 -0.55
C PRO A 83 13.27 2.37 0.69
N LEU A 84 12.34 2.44 1.64
CA LEU A 84 12.36 3.17 2.92
C LEU A 84 13.52 2.78 3.87
N LYS A 85 14.71 2.44 3.35
CA LYS A 85 15.94 2.11 4.10
C LYS A 85 16.31 3.20 5.09
N GLU A 86 15.89 4.45 4.87
CA GLU A 86 16.17 5.59 5.75
C GLU A 86 15.01 5.94 6.69
N ALA A 87 13.76 5.63 6.33
CA ALA A 87 12.60 5.93 7.19
C ALA A 87 12.42 4.93 8.34
N PHE A 88 13.05 3.76 8.22
CA PHE A 88 13.17 2.81 9.31
C PHE A 88 14.56 2.91 9.92
N PRO A 89 14.69 3.13 11.24
CA PRO A 89 16.00 3.18 11.87
C PRO A 89 16.75 1.88 11.56
N ARG A 90 17.99 2.03 11.04
CA ARG A 90 18.99 0.94 10.99
C ARG A 90 19.01 0.27 12.35
N GLU A 91 19.07 -1.05 12.33
CA GLU A 91 19.17 -1.95 13.49
C GLU A 91 19.44 -1.17 14.78
N PRO A 92 18.43 -0.92 15.63
CA PRO A 92 18.75 -0.60 17.00
C PRO A 92 19.55 -1.79 17.52
N ASP A 93 20.60 -1.56 18.32
CA ASP A 93 21.23 -2.57 19.19
C ASP A 93 20.24 -3.03 20.28
N LEU A 94 18.97 -3.26 19.91
CA LEU A 94 17.96 -3.73 20.81
C LEU A 94 18.34 -5.16 21.13
N PRO A 95 18.66 -5.47 22.40
CA PRO A 95 18.83 -6.84 22.81
C PRO A 95 17.57 -7.57 22.39
N LEU A 96 17.75 -8.77 21.85
CA LEU A 96 16.75 -9.72 21.39
C LEU A 96 15.83 -10.14 22.55
N LYS A 97 15.17 -9.17 23.18
CA LYS A 97 14.16 -9.34 24.20
C LYS A 97 13.01 -10.00 23.48
N SER A 98 12.50 -11.09 24.05
CA SER A 98 11.41 -11.86 23.47
C SER A 98 10.33 -10.93 22.91
N LEU A 99 10.10 -10.99 21.60
CA LEU A 99 9.07 -10.22 20.88
C LEU A 99 7.70 -10.26 21.59
N GLN A 100 7.48 -11.31 22.38
CA GLN A 100 6.32 -11.55 23.22
C GLN A 100 6.04 -10.49 24.30
N ASN A 101 7.02 -9.65 24.66
CA ASN A 101 6.86 -8.61 25.69
C ASN A 101 6.69 -7.19 25.13
N LEU A 102 6.79 -7.01 23.81
CA LEU A 102 6.63 -5.70 23.17
C LEU A 102 5.14 -5.36 22.96
N PRO A 103 4.75 -4.08 22.96
CA PRO A 103 3.45 -3.64 22.45
C PRO A 103 3.23 -4.11 21.01
N TRP A 104 1.98 -4.33 20.61
CA TRP A 104 1.65 -4.86 19.27
C TRP A 104 2.23 -4.01 18.13
N PHE A 105 2.18 -2.69 18.27
CA PHE A 105 2.73 -1.74 17.30
C PHE A 105 4.23 -1.97 17.05
N GLU A 106 5.02 -2.14 18.11
CA GLU A 106 6.46 -2.42 18.02
C GLU A 106 6.75 -3.78 17.37
N ARG A 107 5.91 -4.80 17.63
CA ARG A 107 6.05 -6.10 16.96
C ARG A 107 5.80 -6.00 15.47
N CYS A 108 4.80 -5.23 15.05
CA CYS A 108 4.54 -4.98 13.63
C CYS A 108 5.72 -4.26 12.98
N ASN A 109 6.29 -3.25 13.64
CA ASN A 109 7.45 -2.54 13.12
C ASN A 109 8.68 -3.45 12.96
N VAL A 110 8.97 -4.31 13.94
CA VAL A 110 10.05 -5.30 13.82
C VAL A 110 9.77 -6.26 12.66
N PHE A 111 8.57 -6.85 12.59
CA PHE A 111 8.20 -7.77 11.52
C PHE A 111 8.31 -7.14 10.12
N LEU A 112 7.87 -5.89 9.95
CA LEU A 112 7.95 -5.16 8.68
C LEU A 112 9.40 -4.84 8.32
N ARG A 113 10.25 -4.50 9.29
CA ARG A 113 11.69 -4.30 9.08
C ARG A 113 12.40 -5.59 8.64
N ASP A 114 12.22 -6.68 9.37
CA ASP A 114 12.84 -7.98 9.05
C ASP A 114 12.45 -8.46 7.64
N ARG A 115 11.18 -8.24 7.26
CA ARG A 115 10.65 -8.52 5.92
C ARG A 115 11.35 -7.72 4.82
N GLN A 116 11.69 -6.46 5.06
CA GLN A 116 12.34 -5.61 4.07
C GLN A 116 13.84 -5.93 3.90
N GLN A 117 14.48 -6.48 4.94
CA GLN A 117 15.91 -6.83 4.93
C GLN A 117 16.18 -8.25 4.38
N SER A 118 15.16 -9.10 4.28
CA SER A 118 15.29 -10.44 3.69
C SER A 118 15.41 -10.38 2.15
N PRO A 119 16.51 -10.84 1.53
CA PRO A 119 16.73 -10.76 0.08
C PRO A 119 15.94 -11.78 -0.76
N LEU A 120 15.09 -12.61 -0.13
CA LEU A 120 14.41 -13.72 -0.81
C LEU A 120 12.91 -13.69 -0.57
N GLY A 121 12.19 -13.68 -1.69
CA GLY A 121 10.76 -13.93 -1.79
C GLY A 121 10.39 -15.22 -1.06
N LEU A 122 9.90 -15.04 0.16
CA LEU A 122 8.69 -15.66 0.67
C LEU A 122 8.45 -17.13 0.29
N GLU A 123 8.46 -17.97 1.32
CA GLU A 123 7.49 -19.07 1.48
C GLU A 123 6.02 -18.54 1.57
N GLU A 124 5.64 -17.59 0.71
CA GLU A 124 4.37 -16.85 0.72
C GLU A 124 3.13 -17.75 0.74
N PRO A 125 3.08 -18.85 -0.02
CA PRO A 125 1.84 -19.61 -0.17
C PRO A 125 1.38 -20.25 1.15
N LYS A 126 2.33 -20.74 1.97
CA LYS A 126 2.00 -21.47 3.21
C LYS A 126 1.53 -20.53 4.31
N TYR A 127 2.23 -19.42 4.51
CA TYR A 127 1.86 -18.43 5.53
C TYR A 127 0.56 -17.71 5.19
N TRP A 128 0.34 -17.38 3.91
CA TRP A 128 -0.91 -16.76 3.47
C TRP A 128 -2.12 -17.68 3.61
N SER A 129 -1.94 -18.96 3.31
CA SER A 129 -2.99 -19.98 3.50
C SER A 129 -3.35 -20.15 4.99
N ARG A 130 -2.34 -20.16 5.88
CA ARG A 130 -2.56 -20.21 7.34
C ARG A 130 -3.27 -18.97 7.87
N LEU A 131 -2.92 -17.78 7.38
CA LEU A 131 -3.57 -16.54 7.77
C LEU A 131 -5.04 -16.53 7.34
N LYS A 132 -5.34 -16.88 6.08
CA LYS A 132 -6.71 -16.98 5.56
C LYS A 132 -7.56 -17.97 6.36
N ALA A 133 -7.01 -19.15 6.69
CA ALA A 133 -7.71 -20.13 7.51
C ALA A 133 -8.04 -19.58 8.92
N ARG A 134 -7.12 -18.82 9.51
CA ARG A 134 -7.30 -18.24 10.84
C ARG A 134 -8.29 -17.07 10.84
N ALA A 135 -8.27 -16.22 9.81
CA ALA A 135 -9.28 -15.18 9.61
C ALA A 135 -10.69 -15.79 9.47
N ALA A 136 -10.85 -16.79 8.60
CA ALA A 136 -12.12 -17.49 8.44
C ALA A 136 -12.61 -18.15 9.75
N ALA A 137 -11.71 -18.73 10.55
CA ALA A 137 -12.06 -19.29 11.86
C ALA A 137 -12.51 -18.21 12.85
N MET A 138 -11.88 -17.04 12.85
CA MET A 138 -12.25 -15.90 13.68
C MET A 138 -13.64 -15.34 13.30
N ASP A 139 -13.93 -15.23 12.01
CA ASP A 139 -15.24 -14.77 11.54
C ASP A 139 -16.35 -15.76 11.90
N LYS A 140 -16.10 -17.06 11.76
CA LYS A 140 -17.03 -18.10 12.24
C LYS A 140 -17.27 -18.01 13.74
N LYS A 141 -16.24 -17.72 14.55
CA LYS A 141 -16.40 -17.51 16.00
C LYS A 141 -17.25 -16.26 16.30
N LYS A 142 -17.01 -15.14 15.61
CA LYS A 142 -17.82 -13.92 15.76
C LYS A 142 -19.29 -14.13 15.41
N GLN A 143 -19.59 -14.93 14.38
CA GLN A 143 -20.95 -15.28 14.00
C GLN A 143 -21.64 -16.16 15.05
N LYS A 144 -20.94 -17.14 15.64
CA LYS A 144 -21.47 -17.98 16.73
C LYS A 144 -21.80 -17.18 17.99
N VAL A 145 -20.95 -16.21 18.36
CA VAL A 145 -21.20 -15.32 19.51
C VAL A 145 -22.38 -14.38 19.26
N LYS A 146 -22.62 -13.93 18.02
CA LYS A 146 -23.81 -13.15 17.66
C LYS A 146 -25.09 -13.97 17.64
N GLY A 147 -25.02 -15.26 17.29
CA GLY A 147 -26.17 -16.17 17.32
C GLY A 147 -26.63 -16.53 18.74
N GLN A 148 -25.70 -16.69 19.68
CA GLN A 148 -26.01 -17.01 21.09
C GLN A 148 -26.60 -15.83 21.89
N LYS A 149 -26.46 -14.59 21.41
CA LYS A 149 -27.08 -13.39 22.05
C LYS A 149 -28.54 -13.14 21.61
N LYS A 150 -29.11 -14.01 20.76
CA LYS A 150 -30.49 -13.91 20.25
C LYS A 150 -31.43 -15.01 20.78
N GLN A 151 -31.01 -15.76 21.80
CA GLN A 151 -31.86 -16.68 22.56
C GLN A 151 -32.09 -16.15 23.96
#